data_AF-A0A2S6HCL9-F1
#
_entry.id   AF-A0A2S6HCL9-F1
#
_cell.length_a   1.000
_cell.length_b   1.000
_cell.length_c   1.000
_cell.angle_alpha   90.00
_cell.angle_beta   90.00
_cell.angle_gamma   90.00
#
_symmetry.space_group_name_H-M   'P 1'
#
loop_
_entity.id
_entity.type
_entity.pdbx_description
1 polymer ?
#
loop_
_entity_poly.entity_id
_entity_poly.type
_entity_poly.pdbx_seq_one_letter_code
_entity_poly.pdbx_strand_id
1 'polypeptide(L)'
;MRTSKLTIALFFSLWIPIANAEDMAYLLNSTPTERAASQTRFMQKKLNISQDEVAKIREINQEYAEKIEPVLKGSSIGFFKMRDIKALLEQKDATLRSVLTPEQFDVYTNAKDELKQALQQDLKH
;
A
#
# COMPACT_ATOMS: atom_id res chain seq x y z
N MET A 1 10.95 -6.05 29.65
CA MET A 1 10.16 -4.80 29.71
C MET A 1 9.61 -4.55 28.31
N ARG A 2 8.31 -4.83 28.08
CA ARG A 2 7.64 -4.61 26.79
C ARG A 2 7.41 -3.11 26.64
N THR A 3 8.17 -2.47 25.76
CA THR A 3 7.97 -1.06 25.43
C THR A 3 6.77 -0.93 24.51
N SER A 4 5.60 -0.72 25.12
CA SER A 4 4.40 -0.29 24.41
C SER A 4 4.67 1.06 23.77
N LYS A 5 4.67 1.14 22.44
CA LYS A 5 4.75 2.39 21.67
C LYS A 5 3.44 2.54 20.90
N LEU A 6 2.58 3.43 21.37
CA LEU A 6 1.46 3.95 20.58
C LEU A 6 2.03 4.57 19.30
N THR A 7 1.78 3.94 18.15
CA THR A 7 2.17 4.53 16.86
C THR A 7 1.19 4.11 15.78
N ILE A 8 0.20 4.98 15.56
CA ILE A 8 -0.68 4.94 14.40
C ILE A 8 0.14 5.36 13.20
N ALA A 9 0.30 4.48 12.22
CA ALA A 9 0.98 4.81 11.00
C ALA A 9 0.48 3.97 9.82
N LEU A 10 -0.31 4.64 9.00
CA LEU A 10 -0.99 4.13 7.84
C LEU A 10 -0.14 4.33 6.58
N PHE A 11 -0.10 3.27 5.77
CA PHE A 11 -0.22 3.32 4.31
C PHE A 11 0.99 3.52 3.39
N PHE A 12 1.99 2.67 3.51
CA PHE A 12 2.85 2.30 2.37
C PHE A 12 3.40 0.90 2.67
N SER A 13 3.46 -0.07 1.80
CA SER A 13 3.62 -0.05 0.35
C SER A 13 2.62 -1.03 -0.25
N LEU A 14 1.42 -1.06 0.35
CA LEU A 14 0.41 -2.11 0.29
C LEU A 14 1.04 -3.51 0.20
N TRP A 15 1.54 -3.99 1.35
CA TRP A 15 1.95 -5.37 1.71
C TRP A 15 3.28 -5.55 2.44
N ILE A 16 3.68 -4.55 3.22
CA ILE A 16 4.59 -4.75 4.36
C ILE A 16 3.85 -4.21 5.59
N PRO A 17 3.68 -5.01 6.66
CA PRO A 17 3.08 -4.53 7.90
C PRO A 17 4.01 -3.47 8.49
N ILE A 18 3.52 -2.22 8.57
CA ILE A 18 4.22 -1.13 9.24
C ILE A 18 4.07 -1.33 10.75
N ALA A 19 4.88 -2.20 11.30
CA ALA A 19 4.90 -2.54 12.73
C ALA A 19 5.90 -1.65 13.49
N ASN A 20 6.86 -1.04 12.79
CA ASN A 20 7.97 -0.32 13.39
C ASN A 20 8.25 1.05 12.74
N ALA A 21 8.97 1.92 13.45
CA ALA A 21 9.41 3.22 12.94
C ALA A 21 10.23 3.12 11.63
N GLU A 22 10.85 1.96 11.40
CA GLU A 22 11.59 1.63 10.18
C GLU A 22 10.70 1.54 8.95
N ASP A 23 9.49 1.00 9.10
CA ASP A 23 8.55 0.92 8.00
C ASP A 23 8.10 2.33 7.64
N MET A 24 7.67 3.16 8.61
CA MET A 24 7.37 4.58 8.37
C MET A 24 8.55 5.36 7.77
N ALA A 25 9.78 5.04 8.19
CA ALA A 25 10.98 5.60 7.61
C ALA A 25 11.15 5.17 6.15
N TYR A 26 10.92 3.89 5.81
CA TYR A 26 10.93 3.43 4.42
C TYR A 26 9.95 4.23 3.56
N LEU A 27 8.81 4.64 4.12
CA LEU A 27 7.76 5.35 3.38
C LEU A 27 8.20 6.75 3.03
N LEU A 28 8.64 7.46 4.05
CA LEU A 28 9.09 8.84 3.95
C LEU A 28 10.39 8.96 3.14
N ASN A 29 11.23 7.93 3.17
CA ASN A 29 12.55 7.94 2.53
C ASN A 29 12.58 7.25 1.16
N SER A 30 11.58 6.44 0.79
CA SER A 30 11.51 5.83 -0.54
C SER A 30 10.93 6.77 -1.58
N THR A 31 11.34 6.57 -2.82
CA THR A 31 10.79 7.24 -4.00
C THR A 31 9.46 6.61 -4.43
N PRO A 32 8.59 7.35 -5.15
CA PRO A 32 7.38 6.78 -5.77
C PRO A 32 7.67 5.50 -6.55
N THR A 33 8.77 5.49 -7.32
CA THR A 33 9.17 4.36 -8.16
C THR A 33 9.53 3.11 -7.35
N GLU A 34 10.26 3.25 -6.24
CA GLU A 34 10.59 2.11 -5.37
C GLU A 34 9.33 1.49 -4.77
N ARG A 35 8.37 2.32 -4.38
CA ARG A 35 7.08 1.87 -3.84
C ARG A 35 6.22 1.19 -4.89
N ALA A 36 6.17 1.73 -6.10
CA ALA A 36 5.48 1.13 -7.22
C ALA A 36 6.08 -0.24 -7.58
N ALA A 37 7.41 -0.34 -7.58
CA ALA A 37 8.11 -1.59 -7.79
C ALA A 37 7.84 -2.62 -6.68
N SER A 38 7.80 -2.18 -5.42
CA SER A 38 7.45 -3.04 -4.28
C SER A 38 6.04 -3.60 -4.41
N GLN A 39 5.05 -2.74 -4.67
CA GLN A 39 3.66 -3.12 -4.92
C GLN A 39 3.54 -4.11 -6.08
N THR A 40 4.27 -3.87 -7.17
CA THR A 40 4.22 -4.72 -8.36
C THR A 40 4.81 -6.11 -8.09
N ARG A 41 5.99 -6.18 -7.45
CA ARG A 41 6.59 -7.48 -7.03
C ARG A 41 5.67 -8.24 -6.10
N PHE A 42 5.03 -7.51 -5.20
CA PHE A 42 4.11 -8.05 -4.25
C PHE A 42 2.88 -8.68 -4.97
N MET A 43 2.26 -7.93 -5.89
CA MET A 43 1.16 -8.41 -6.73
C MET A 43 1.57 -9.60 -7.61
N GLN A 44 2.77 -9.59 -8.21
CA GLN A 44 3.30 -10.73 -8.97
C GLN A 44 3.42 -12.02 -8.17
N LYS A 45 3.77 -11.93 -6.89
CA LYS A 45 3.92 -13.11 -6.02
C LYS A 45 2.59 -13.74 -5.63
N LYS A 46 1.52 -12.94 -5.59
CA LYS A 46 0.23 -13.36 -5.05
C LYS A 46 -0.83 -13.55 -6.12
N LEU A 47 -0.75 -12.77 -7.18
CA LEU A 47 -1.58 -12.87 -8.36
C LEU A 47 -0.76 -13.61 -9.41
N ASN A 48 -1.28 -14.72 -9.93
CA ASN A 48 -0.66 -15.44 -11.03
C ASN A 48 -0.86 -14.66 -12.35
N ILE A 49 -0.23 -13.49 -12.45
CA ILE A 49 -0.39 -12.52 -13.54
C ILE A 49 0.60 -12.76 -14.68
N SER A 50 0.13 -12.56 -15.91
CA SER A 50 0.93 -12.58 -17.13
C SER A 50 1.89 -11.38 -17.22
N GLN A 51 2.89 -11.48 -18.09
CA GLN A 51 3.86 -10.42 -18.30
C GLN A 51 3.23 -9.12 -18.84
N ASP A 52 2.16 -9.22 -19.62
CA ASP A 52 1.43 -8.07 -20.16
C ASP A 52 0.57 -7.38 -19.09
N GLU A 53 -0.03 -8.13 -18.16
CA GLU A 53 -0.74 -7.59 -17.00
C GLU A 53 0.22 -6.89 -16.03
N VAL A 54 1.43 -7.44 -15.84
CA VAL A 54 2.48 -6.84 -15.01
C VAL A 54 2.83 -5.43 -15.46
N ALA A 55 2.97 -5.21 -16.77
CA ALA A 55 3.32 -3.89 -17.31
C ALA A 55 2.25 -2.85 -16.95
N LYS A 56 0.98 -3.18 -17.17
CA LYS A 56 -0.18 -2.32 -16.83
C LYS A 56 -0.28 -2.06 -15.32
N ILE A 57 -0.11 -3.11 -14.51
CA ILE A 57 -0.13 -2.99 -13.05
C ILE A 57 1.00 -2.09 -12.54
N ARG A 58 2.19 -2.19 -13.13
CA ARG A 58 3.33 -1.35 -12.78
C ARG A 58 3.05 0.12 -13.06
N GLU A 59 2.46 0.43 -14.21
CA GLU A 59 2.07 1.80 -14.58
C GLU A 59 1.02 2.36 -13.61
N ILE A 60 -0.01 1.59 -13.29
CA ILE A 60 -1.01 1.98 -12.29
C ILE A 60 -0.36 2.22 -10.93
N ASN A 61 0.49 1.29 -10.47
CA ASN A 61 1.18 1.45 -9.20
C ASN A 61 2.11 2.68 -9.17
N GLN A 62 2.73 3.03 -10.30
CA GLN A 62 3.56 4.23 -10.45
C GLN A 62 2.71 5.49 -10.32
N GLU A 63 1.64 5.59 -11.11
CA GLU A 63 0.74 6.74 -11.14
C GLU A 63 0.21 7.07 -9.73
N TYR A 64 -0.28 6.05 -9.01
CA TYR A 64 -0.81 6.27 -7.67
C TYR A 64 0.29 6.51 -6.63
N ALA A 65 1.49 5.94 -6.79
CA ALA A 65 2.62 6.27 -5.91
C ALA A 65 3.06 7.73 -6.06
N GLU A 66 2.99 8.29 -7.28
CA GLU A 66 3.26 9.70 -7.57
C GLU A 66 2.16 10.62 -7.02
N LYS A 67 0.88 10.23 -7.15
CA LYS A 67 -0.24 10.98 -6.55
C LYS A 67 -0.19 11.01 -5.02
N ILE A 68 0.28 9.93 -4.39
CA ILE A 68 0.41 9.81 -2.93
C ILE A 68 1.61 10.61 -2.40
N GLU A 69 2.68 10.75 -3.18
CA GLU A 69 3.92 11.43 -2.78
C GLU A 69 3.71 12.84 -2.15
N PRO A 70 2.98 13.78 -2.78
CA PRO A 70 2.77 15.10 -2.19
C PRO A 70 1.92 15.04 -0.92
N VAL A 71 0.98 14.08 -0.83
CA VAL A 71 0.15 13.90 0.37
C VAL A 71 0.98 13.34 1.52
N LEU A 72 1.89 12.40 1.23
CA LEU A 72 2.83 11.87 2.20
C LEU A 72 3.78 12.96 2.71
N LYS A 73 4.45 13.67 1.81
CA LYS A 73 5.50 14.66 2.15
C LYS A 73 4.93 16.00 2.60
N GLY A 74 3.64 16.25 2.36
CA GLY A 74 2.96 17.48 2.74
C GLY A 74 2.81 17.67 4.25
N SER A 75 2.57 18.92 4.64
CA SER A 75 2.47 19.36 6.04
C SER A 75 1.10 19.12 6.69
N SER A 76 0.18 18.45 5.99
CA SER A 76 -1.18 18.16 6.50
C SER A 76 -1.16 17.34 7.78
N ILE A 77 -2.09 17.64 8.69
CA ILE A 77 -2.30 16.88 9.93
C ILE A 77 -2.61 15.42 9.61
N GLY A 78 -2.11 14.49 10.41
CA GLY A 78 -2.15 13.05 10.17
C GLY A 78 -3.53 12.50 9.77
N PHE A 79 -4.63 13.01 10.35
CA PHE A 79 -5.99 12.57 10.00
C PHE A 79 -6.39 12.96 8.56
N PHE A 80 -6.12 14.20 8.13
CA PHE A 80 -6.43 14.64 6.76
C PHE A 80 -5.56 13.90 5.75
N LYS A 81 -4.27 13.72 6.06
CA LYS A 81 -3.34 12.90 5.27
C LYS A 81 -3.87 11.47 5.08
N MET A 82 -4.38 10.86 6.16
CA MET A 82 -4.99 9.53 6.15
C MET A 82 -6.15 9.44 5.16
N ARG A 83 -7.08 10.40 5.26
CA ARG A 83 -8.30 10.44 4.45
C ARG A 83 -7.96 10.58 2.97
N ASP A 84 -7.05 11.48 2.65
CA ASP A 84 -6.69 11.78 1.26
C ASP A 84 -5.93 10.61 0.62
N ILE A 85 -5.01 9.97 1.37
CA ILE A 85 -4.37 8.73 0.93
C ILE A 85 -5.42 7.64 0.70
N LYS A 86 -6.37 7.43 1.63
CA LYS A 86 -7.44 6.43 1.49
C LYS A 86 -8.23 6.62 0.19
N ALA A 87 -8.61 7.85 -0.13
CA ALA A 87 -9.34 8.17 -1.36
C ALA A 87 -8.53 7.82 -2.62
N LEU A 88 -7.22 8.09 -2.63
CA LEU A 88 -6.34 7.72 -3.74
C LEU A 88 -6.24 6.21 -3.93
N LEU A 89 -6.30 5.45 -2.84
CA LEU A 89 -6.19 3.99 -2.90
C LEU A 89 -7.49 3.33 -3.35
N GLU A 90 -8.64 3.87 -2.96
CA GLU A 90 -9.94 3.45 -3.49
C GLU A 90 -10.01 3.70 -5.01
N GLN A 91 -9.48 4.82 -5.48
CA GLN A 91 -9.32 5.08 -6.91
C GLN A 91 -8.38 4.06 -7.57
N LYS A 92 -7.24 3.73 -6.94
CA LYS A 92 -6.32 2.70 -7.43
C LYS A 92 -7.00 1.35 -7.56
N ASP A 93 -7.77 0.94 -6.55
CA ASP A 93 -8.50 -0.32 -6.56
C ASP A 93 -9.52 -0.37 -7.71
N ALA A 94 -10.23 0.74 -7.96
CA ALA A 94 -11.14 0.84 -9.11
C ALA A 94 -10.39 0.72 -10.44
N THR A 95 -9.20 1.33 -10.57
CA THR A 95 -8.35 1.18 -11.77
C THR A 95 -7.80 -0.24 -11.91
N LEU A 96 -7.41 -0.90 -10.81
CA LEU A 96 -6.93 -2.28 -10.86
C LEU A 96 -8.05 -3.26 -11.24
N ARG A 97 -9.29 -3.00 -10.83
CA ARG A 97 -10.45 -3.83 -11.18
C ARG A 97 -10.73 -3.88 -12.68
N SER A 98 -10.33 -2.88 -13.46
CA SER A 98 -10.48 -2.91 -14.92
C SER A 98 -9.35 -3.65 -15.64
N VAL A 99 -8.25 -3.96 -14.95
CA VAL A 99 -7.08 -4.65 -15.50
C VAL A 99 -6.99 -6.10 -15.05
N LEU A 100 -7.38 -6.39 -13.80
CA LEU A 100 -7.37 -7.73 -13.22
C LEU A 100 -8.64 -8.50 -13.57
N THR A 101 -8.55 -9.83 -13.66
CA THR A 101 -9.74 -10.68 -13.67
C THR A 101 -10.46 -10.60 -12.32
N PRO A 102 -11.76 -10.95 -12.25
CA PRO A 102 -12.49 -11.00 -10.98
C PRO A 102 -11.77 -11.84 -9.91
N GLU A 103 -11.24 -13.01 -10.29
CA GLU A 103 -10.53 -13.91 -9.38
C GLU A 103 -9.22 -13.30 -8.88
N GLN A 104 -8.45 -12.66 -9.76
CA GLN A 104 -7.23 -11.95 -9.37
C GLN A 104 -7.54 -10.75 -8.45
N PHE A 105 -8.64 -10.03 -8.71
CA PHE A 105 -9.06 -8.91 -7.87
C PHE A 105 -9.51 -9.36 -6.47
N ASP A 106 -10.17 -10.52 -6.37
CA ASP A 106 -10.55 -11.12 -5.09
C ASP A 106 -9.31 -11.54 -4.29
N VAL A 107 -8.32 -12.19 -4.93
CA VAL A 107 -7.05 -12.53 -4.27
C VAL A 107 -6.31 -11.27 -3.80
N TYR A 108 -6.29 -10.23 -4.62
CA TYR A 108 -5.71 -8.94 -4.26
C TYR A 108 -6.39 -8.31 -3.04
N THR A 109 -7.71 -8.30 -3.01
CA THR A 109 -8.51 -7.71 -1.93
C THR A 109 -8.36 -8.49 -0.63
N ASN A 110 -8.50 -9.83 -0.70
CA ASN A 110 -8.37 -10.71 0.46
C ASN A 110 -7.05 -10.49 1.18
N ALA A 111 -5.98 -10.39 0.41
CA ALA A 111 -4.69 -10.38 1.02
C ALA A 111 -4.17 -8.96 1.34
N LYS A 112 -4.86 -7.90 0.85
CA LYS A 112 -4.87 -6.59 1.52
C LYS A 112 -5.51 -6.65 2.91
N ASP A 113 -6.63 -7.37 3.03
CA ASP A 113 -7.32 -7.51 4.31
C ASP A 113 -6.50 -8.35 5.31
N GLU A 114 -5.85 -9.42 4.88
CA GLU A 114 -4.87 -10.18 5.69
C GLU A 114 -3.81 -9.25 6.28
N LEU A 115 -3.27 -8.37 5.45
CA LEU A 115 -2.22 -7.44 5.87
C LEU A 115 -2.73 -6.41 6.88
N LYS A 116 -3.95 -5.91 6.68
CA LYS A 116 -4.62 -4.99 7.61
C LYS A 116 -4.89 -5.67 8.95
N GLN A 117 -5.31 -6.93 8.94
CA GLN A 117 -5.54 -7.70 10.16
C GLN A 117 -4.24 -7.96 10.92
N ALA A 118 -3.16 -8.33 10.22
CA ALA A 118 -1.84 -8.52 10.83
C ALA A 118 -1.36 -7.25 11.55
N LEU A 119 -1.53 -6.08 10.91
CA LEU A 119 -1.28 -4.77 11.52
C LEU A 119 -2.13 -4.52 12.77
N GLN A 120 -3.43 -4.81 12.70
CA GLN A 120 -4.32 -4.63 13.84
C GLN A 120 -4.01 -5.55 15.02
N GLN A 121 -3.50 -6.75 14.76
CA GLN A 121 -3.10 -7.69 15.80
C GLN A 121 -1.81 -7.23 16.49
N ASP A 122 -0.82 -6.77 15.72
CA ASP A 122 0.44 -6.25 16.25
C ASP A 122 0.19 -5.04 17.18
N LEU A 123 -0.72 -4.14 16.80
CA LEU A 123 -1.12 -2.98 17.61
C LEU A 123 -1.83 -3.33 18.94
N LYS A 124 -2.31 -4.56 19.13
CA LYS A 124 -2.98 -5.00 20.36
C LYS A 124 -2.02 -5.62 21.38
N HIS A 125 -0.75 -5.83 21.04
CA HIS A 125 0.25 -6.56 21.84
C HIS A 125 1.33 -5.68 22.50
#